data_AF-A0A2G6TGT2-F1
#
_entry.id   AF-A0A2G6TGT2-F1
#
_cell.length_a   1.000
_cell.length_b   1.000
_cell.length_c   1.000
_cell.angle_alpha   90.00
_cell.angle_beta   90.00
_cell.angle_gamma   90.00
#
_symmetry.space_group_name_H-M   'P 1'
#
loop_
_entity.id
_entity.type
_entity.pdbx_description
1 polymer ?
#
loop_
_entity_poly.entity_id
_entity_poly.type
_entity_poly.pdbx_seq_one_letter_code
_entity_poly.pdbx_strand_id
1 'polypeptide(L)'
;MPKQLLLIWAIICSGIIAYFCLIDSSKIPIVNFPSIDKIVHFCFHFGFTISWIVFFKKELKGREADDYKAYLISFIFSVFFGITIEILQSVLTITRASDVTDVLANALGATIAVFTAIAFKKRLDKI
;
A
#
# COMPACT_ATOMS: atom_id res chain seq x y z
N MET A 1 -15.88 13.23 -4.11
CA MET A 1 -15.35 12.54 -5.32
C MET A 1 -16.18 11.33 -5.73
N PRO A 2 -16.42 11.10 -7.03
CA PRO A 2 -16.98 9.84 -7.53
C PRO A 2 -16.11 8.63 -7.19
N LYS A 3 -16.73 7.49 -6.87
CA LYS A 3 -16.02 6.24 -6.52
C LYS A 3 -15.09 5.73 -7.64
N GLN A 4 -15.44 5.99 -8.91
CA GLN A 4 -14.63 5.63 -10.07
C GLN A 4 -13.29 6.39 -10.10
N LEU A 5 -13.26 7.67 -9.71
CA LEU A 5 -12.00 8.42 -9.66
C LEU A 5 -11.07 7.90 -8.56
N LEU A 6 -11.65 7.52 -7.41
CA LEU A 6 -10.90 6.90 -6.31
C LEU A 6 -10.34 5.54 -6.72
N LEU A 7 -11.10 4.74 -7.46
CA LEU A 7 -10.63 3.47 -8.00
C LEU A 7 -9.48 3.65 -8.98
N ILE A 8 -9.63 4.57 -9.95
CA ILE A 8 -8.58 4.88 -10.93
C ILE A 8 -7.31 5.33 -10.21
N TRP A 9 -7.44 6.21 -9.21
CA TRP A 9 -6.33 6.65 -8.39
C TRP A 9 -5.64 5.46 -7.68
N ALA A 10 -6.40 4.61 -6.99
CA ALA A 10 -5.86 3.46 -6.27
C ALA A 10 -5.13 2.48 -7.22
N ILE A 11 -5.67 2.24 -8.42
CA ILE A 11 -5.05 1.39 -9.44
C ILE A 11 -3.74 2.01 -9.95
N ILE A 12 -3.73 3.31 -10.25
CA ILE A 12 -2.51 4.02 -10.69
C ILE A 12 -1.43 3.93 -9.60
N CYS A 13 -1.77 4.22 -8.34
CA CYS A 13 -0.83 4.08 -7.22
C CYS A 13 -0.29 2.65 -7.10
N SER A 14 -1.16 1.65 -7.24
CA SER A 14 -0.76 0.23 -7.19
C SER A 14 0.23 -0.12 -8.30
N GLY A 15 -0.02 0.35 -9.53
CA GLY A 15 0.87 0.15 -10.67
C GLY A 15 2.22 0.85 -10.50
N ILE A 16 2.23 2.08 -9.98
CA ILE A 16 3.46 2.82 -9.67
C ILE A 16 4.31 2.07 -8.64
N ILE A 17 3.69 1.58 -7.56
CA ILE A 17 4.38 0.81 -6.52
C ILE A 17 4.97 -0.47 -7.12
N ALA A 18 4.17 -1.25 -7.87
CA ALA A 18 4.64 -2.46 -8.52
C ALA A 18 5.84 -2.19 -9.45
N TYR A 19 5.77 -1.11 -10.25
CA TYR A 19 6.87 -0.70 -11.12
C TYR A 19 8.14 -0.39 -10.33
N PHE A 20 8.06 0.42 -9.27
CA PHE A 20 9.24 0.78 -8.48
C PHE A 20 9.82 -0.39 -7.68
N CYS A 21 9.00 -1.34 -7.24
CA CYS A 21 9.50 -2.54 -6.55
C CYS A 21 10.15 -3.54 -7.52
N LEU A 22 9.74 -3.59 -8.78
CA LEU A 22 10.23 -4.58 -9.76
C LEU A 22 11.28 -4.04 -10.74
N ILE A 23 11.46 -2.72 -10.85
CA ILE A 23 12.49 -2.14 -11.71
C ILE A 23 13.88 -2.56 -11.24
N ASP A 24 14.78 -2.77 -12.20
CA ASP A 24 16.19 -3.04 -11.96
C ASP A 24 16.80 -2.01 -10.97
N SER A 25 17.42 -2.51 -9.89
CA SER A 25 18.07 -1.70 -8.87
C SER A 25 19.16 -0.79 -9.44
N SER A 26 19.82 -1.18 -10.53
CA SER A 26 20.86 -0.38 -11.20
C SER A 26 20.34 0.92 -11.82
N LYS A 27 19.03 1.00 -12.07
CA LYS A 27 18.38 2.20 -12.62
C LYS A 27 17.93 3.18 -11.54
N ILE A 28 18.01 2.81 -10.27
CA ILE A 28 17.66 3.68 -9.15
C ILE A 28 18.95 4.35 -8.63
N PRO A 29 18.95 5.67 -8.40
CA PRO A 29 20.09 6.35 -7.81
C PRO A 29 20.45 5.73 -6.46
N ILE A 30 21.74 5.50 -6.25
CA ILE A 30 22.26 4.91 -5.01
C ILE A 30 22.09 5.95 -3.90
N VAL A 31 21.16 5.69 -2.98
CA VAL A 31 20.98 6.48 -1.77
C VAL A 31 21.64 5.73 -0.62
N ASN A 32 22.72 6.29 -0.09
CA ASN A 32 23.50 5.67 0.98
C ASN A 32 22.88 6.00 2.35
N PHE A 33 21.65 5.54 2.56
CA PHE A 33 20.94 5.65 3.83
C PHE A 33 20.59 4.24 4.34
N PRO A 34 20.93 3.89 5.59
CA PRO A 34 20.64 2.56 6.13
C PRO A 34 19.16 2.23 6.03
N SER A 35 18.82 1.04 5.52
CA SER A 35 17.45 0.53 5.50
C SER A 35 16.44 1.42 4.74
N ILE A 36 16.91 2.21 3.76
CA ILE A 36 16.05 3.10 2.97
C ILE A 36 14.97 2.34 2.18
N ASP A 37 15.30 1.15 1.71
CA ASP A 37 14.40 0.17 1.12
C ASP A 37 13.18 -0.07 2.02
N LYS A 38 13.42 -0.39 3.30
CA LYS A 38 12.35 -0.64 4.28
C LYS A 38 11.45 0.58 4.50
N ILE A 39 12.04 1.78 4.50
CA ILE A 39 11.27 3.03 4.62
C ILE A 39 10.39 3.25 3.39
N VAL A 40 10.93 2.98 2.19
CA VAL A 40 10.17 3.09 0.93
C VAL A 40 9.02 2.09 0.92
N HIS A 41 9.27 0.83 1.27
CA HIS A 41 8.26 -0.22 1.41
C HIS A 41 7.15 0.16 2.39
N PHE A 42 7.53 0.68 3.57
CA PHE A 42 6.58 1.23 4.54
C PHE A 42 5.72 2.36 3.93
N CYS A 43 6.34 3.33 3.26
CA CYS A 43 5.63 4.47 2.67
C CYS A 43 4.69 4.06 1.53
N PHE A 44 5.13 3.13 0.68
CA PHE A 44 4.33 2.55 -0.39
C PHE A 44 3.09 1.86 0.16
N HIS A 45 3.27 0.97 1.13
CA HIS A 45 2.14 0.25 1.71
C HIS A 45 1.24 1.14 2.57
N PHE A 46 1.77 2.19 3.20
CA PHE A 46 0.96 3.22 3.84
C PHE A 46 0.04 3.92 2.83
N GLY A 47 0.62 4.48 1.75
CA GLY A 47 -0.14 5.21 0.72
C GLY A 47 -1.11 4.32 -0.06
N PHE A 48 -0.69 3.09 -0.38
CA PHE A 48 -1.53 2.06 -0.99
C PHE A 48 -2.76 1.79 -0.12
N THR A 49 -2.54 1.49 1.17
CA THR A 49 -3.62 1.12 2.08
C THR A 49 -4.60 2.28 2.26
N ILE A 50 -4.12 3.53 2.43
CA ILE A 50 -5.00 4.71 2.50
C ILE A 50 -5.84 4.87 1.24
N SER A 51 -5.24 4.72 0.05
CA SER A 51 -5.94 4.87 -1.22
C SER A 51 -7.08 3.86 -1.36
N TRP A 52 -6.83 2.60 -0.98
CA TRP A 52 -7.84 1.55 -0.98
C TRP A 52 -8.90 1.72 0.11
N ILE A 53 -8.54 2.22 1.30
CA ILE A 53 -9.51 2.55 2.36
C ILE A 53 -10.51 3.58 1.86
N VAL A 54 -10.04 4.65 1.22
CA VAL A 54 -10.91 5.74 0.72
C VAL A 54 -11.88 5.20 -0.32
N PHE A 55 -11.41 4.35 -1.23
CA PHE A 55 -12.24 3.68 -2.23
C PHE A 55 -13.28 2.75 -1.57
N PHE A 56 -12.85 1.80 -0.72
CA PHE A 56 -13.74 0.80 -0.14
C PHE A 56 -14.77 1.39 0.82
N LYS A 57 -14.42 2.43 1.60
CA LYS A 57 -15.40 3.17 2.42
C LYS A 57 -16.54 3.73 1.56
N LYS A 58 -16.22 4.18 0.34
CA LYS A 58 -17.21 4.74 -0.59
C LYS A 58 -17.98 3.68 -1.35
N GLU A 59 -17.34 2.56 -1.68
CA GLU A 59 -17.98 1.43 -2.38
C GLU A 59 -18.98 0.71 -1.46
N LEU A 60 -18.60 0.47 -0.20
CA LEU A 60 -19.39 -0.32 0.75
C LEU A 60 -20.58 0.43 1.39
N LYS A 61 -20.82 1.70 1.03
CA LYS A 61 -21.94 2.57 1.45
C LYS A 61 -22.81 2.07 2.63
N GLY A 62 -22.44 2.46 3.86
CA GLY A 62 -23.43 2.92 4.84
C GLY A 62 -23.74 2.04 6.05
N ARG A 63 -22.88 2.13 7.07
CA ARG A 63 -23.13 2.23 8.53
C ARG A 63 -21.75 2.15 9.21
N GLU A 64 -21.62 2.59 10.47
CA GLU A 64 -20.31 2.55 11.17
C GLU A 64 -19.67 1.14 11.19
N ALA A 65 -20.47 0.08 11.12
CA ALA A 65 -20.00 -1.30 11.03
C ALA A 65 -19.27 -1.63 9.70
N ASP A 66 -19.53 -0.90 8.62
CA ASP A 66 -18.91 -1.14 7.31
C ASP A 66 -17.56 -0.43 7.14
N ASP A 67 -17.22 0.53 8.01
CA ASP A 67 -15.89 1.13 8.08
C ASP A 67 -14.83 0.09 8.46
N TYR A 68 -15.13 -0.78 9.42
CA TYR A 68 -14.24 -1.85 9.84
C TYR A 68 -13.93 -2.82 8.70
N LYS A 69 -14.94 -3.13 7.85
CA LYS A 69 -14.73 -3.97 6.66
C LYS A 69 -13.80 -3.28 5.66
N ALA A 70 -13.98 -1.98 5.42
CA ALA A 70 -13.12 -1.23 4.53
C ALA A 70 -11.66 -1.20 5.02
N TYR A 71 -11.44 -1.02 6.33
CA TYR A 71 -10.11 -1.08 6.94
C TYR A 71 -9.48 -2.47 6.82
N LEU A 72 -10.23 -3.52 7.18
CA LEU A 72 -9.76 -4.89 7.16
C LEU A 72 -9.42 -5.36 5.74
N ILE A 73 -10.31 -5.14 4.78
CA ILE A 73 -10.09 -5.54 3.38
C ILE A 73 -8.89 -4.81 2.80
N SER A 74 -8.74 -3.50 3.06
CA SER A 74 -7.58 -2.74 2.57
C SER A 74 -6.26 -3.22 3.18
N PHE A 75 -6.26 -3.53 4.48
CA PHE A 75 -5.09 -4.07 5.16
C PHE A 75 -4.68 -5.42 4.58
N ILE A 76 -5.63 -6.37 4.50
CA ILE A 76 -5.41 -7.70 3.93
C ILE A 76 -4.89 -7.55 2.50
N PHE A 77 -5.52 -6.70 1.70
CA PHE A 77 -5.12 -6.49 0.32
C PHE A 77 -3.70 -5.94 0.20
N SER A 78 -3.32 -5.00 1.06
CA SER A 78 -1.96 -4.45 1.12
C SER A 78 -0.92 -5.52 1.49
N VAL A 79 -1.22 -6.37 2.48
CA VAL A 79 -0.32 -7.48 2.88
C VAL A 79 -0.16 -8.49 1.75
N PHE A 80 -1.25 -8.93 1.12
CA PHE A 80 -1.18 -9.86 -0.01
C PHE A 80 -0.45 -9.25 -1.22
N PHE A 81 -0.70 -7.98 -1.52
CA PHE A 81 0.00 -7.27 -2.57
C PHE A 81 1.51 -7.22 -2.30
N GLY A 82 1.92 -6.89 -1.08
CA GLY A 82 3.33 -6.83 -0.68
C GLY A 82 4.02 -8.19 -0.79
N ILE A 83 3.41 -9.24 -0.22
CA ILE A 83 3.93 -10.61 -0.33
C ILE A 83 4.05 -11.04 -1.79
N THR A 84 3.06 -10.70 -2.62
CA THR A 84 3.11 -11.01 -4.06
C THR A 84 4.28 -10.30 -4.72
N ILE A 85 4.52 -9.02 -4.41
CA ILE A 85 5.66 -8.27 -4.95
C ILE A 85 6.99 -8.89 -4.53
N GLU A 86 7.17 -9.29 -3.27
CA GLU A 86 8.39 -9.98 -2.81
C GLU A 86 8.64 -11.30 -3.55
N ILE A 87 7.59 -12.09 -3.75
CA ILE A 87 7.68 -13.33 -4.54
C ILE A 87 8.07 -13.00 -5.99
N LEU A 88 7.45 -11.98 -6.59
CA LEU A 88 7.78 -11.56 -7.95
C LEU A 88 9.20 -11.01 -8.07
N GLN A 89 9.73 -10.32 -7.06
CA GLN A 89 11.14 -9.92 -7.03
C GLN A 89 12.05 -11.15 -7.06
N SER A 90 11.77 -12.16 -6.22
CA SER A 90 12.55 -13.40 -6.19
C SER A 90 12.49 -14.20 -7.51
N VAL A 91 11.38 -14.14 -8.25
CA VAL A 91 11.15 -14.99 -9.43
C VAL A 91 11.43 -14.27 -10.75
N LEU A 92 11.18 -12.97 -10.83
CA LEU A 92 11.22 -12.20 -12.07
C LEU A 92 12.39 -11.22 -12.17
N THR A 93 13.15 -11.00 -11.09
CA THR A 93 14.24 -10.02 -11.10
C THR A 93 15.57 -10.66 -10.69
N ILE A 94 16.66 -10.10 -11.20
CA ILE A 94 18.03 -10.55 -10.90
C ILE A 94 18.70 -9.61 -9.88
N THR A 95 18.37 -8.31 -9.95
CA THR A 95 19.03 -7.27 -9.14
C THR A 95 18.21 -6.80 -7.94
N ARG A 96 16.95 -7.24 -7.77
CA ARG A 96 16.19 -7.04 -6.52
C ARG A 96 16.31 -8.28 -5.66
N ALA A 97 16.70 -8.08 -4.42
CA ALA A 97 16.61 -9.11 -3.41
C ALA A 97 15.22 -9.04 -2.80
N SER A 98 14.53 -10.18 -2.72
CA SER A 98 13.37 -10.33 -1.84
C SER A 98 13.84 -10.36 -0.39
N ASP A 99 13.16 -9.66 0.52
CA ASP A 99 13.53 -9.58 1.93
C ASP A 99 12.30 -9.78 2.82
N VAL A 100 12.36 -10.75 3.74
CA VAL A 100 11.27 -10.99 4.71
C VAL A 100 11.05 -9.76 5.59
N THR A 101 12.09 -8.95 5.82
CA THR A 101 11.96 -7.69 6.56
C THR A 101 11.24 -6.60 5.76
N ASP A 102 11.19 -6.68 4.43
CA ASP A 102 10.34 -5.82 3.60
C ASP A 102 8.87 -6.20 3.76
N VAL A 103 8.53 -7.50 3.90
CA VAL A 103 7.17 -7.93 4.28
C VAL A 103 6.74 -7.30 5.61
N LEU A 104 7.64 -7.22 6.59
CA LEU A 104 7.37 -6.56 7.86
C LEU A 104 7.16 -5.06 7.69
N ALA A 105 7.99 -4.38 6.89
CA ALA A 105 7.84 -2.96 6.58
C ALA A 105 6.51 -2.67 5.87
N ASN A 106 6.13 -3.51 4.90
CA ASN A 106 4.85 -3.47 4.19
C ASN A 106 3.68 -3.57 5.18
N ALA A 107 3.71 -4.58 6.05
CA ALA A 107 2.67 -4.81 7.05
C ALA A 107 2.56 -3.67 8.08
N LEU A 108 3.70 -3.10 8.50
CA LEU A 108 3.73 -1.92 9.39
C LEU A 108 3.13 -0.69 8.69
N GLY A 109 3.48 -0.43 7.44
CA GLY A 109 2.90 0.66 6.64
C GLY A 109 1.39 0.55 6.53
N ALA A 110 0.89 -0.66 6.22
CA ALA A 110 -0.53 -0.94 6.17
C ALA A 110 -1.24 -0.76 7.53
N THR A 111 -0.60 -1.23 8.61
CA THR A 111 -1.12 -1.10 9.97
C THR A 111 -1.25 0.38 10.38
N ILE A 112 -0.20 1.17 10.19
CA ILE A 112 -0.20 2.60 10.51
C ILE A 112 -1.21 3.36 9.64
N ALA A 113 -1.39 2.98 8.37
CA ALA A 113 -2.42 3.55 7.52
C ALA A 113 -3.83 3.32 8.07
N VAL A 114 -4.13 2.11 8.56
CA VAL A 114 -5.43 1.82 9.21
C VAL A 114 -5.64 2.71 10.44
N PHE A 115 -4.66 2.78 11.34
CA PHE A 115 -4.77 3.63 12.53
C PHE A 115 -4.93 5.11 12.18
N THR A 116 -4.20 5.59 11.17
CA THR A 116 -4.32 6.95 10.65
C THR A 116 -5.72 7.17 10.08
N ALA A 117 -6.26 6.24 9.30
CA ALA A 117 -7.59 6.36 8.74
C ALA A 117 -8.70 6.38 9.81
N ILE A 118 -8.52 5.65 10.90
CA ILE A 118 -9.43 5.69 12.06
C ILE A 118 -9.32 7.05 12.77
N ALA A 119 -8.10 7.51 13.06
CA ALA A 119 -7.87 8.79 13.73
C ALA A 119 -8.44 9.99 12.94
N PHE A 120 -8.37 9.93 11.61
CA PHE A 120 -8.86 10.98 10.71
C PHE A 120 -10.19 10.64 10.03
N LYS A 121 -10.99 9.71 10.57
CA LYS A 121 -12.27 9.26 9.99
C LYS A 121 -13.17 10.42 9.55
N LYS A 122 -13.37 11.43 10.42
CA LYS A 122 -14.20 12.62 10.11
C LYS A 122 -13.75 13.41 8.87
N ARG A 123 -12.47 13.37 8.52
CA ARG A 123 -11.95 14.02 7.30
C ARG A 123 -12.12 13.12 6.09
N LEU A 124 -11.87 11.82 6.25
CA LEU A 124 -12.06 10.80 5.21
C LEU A 124 -13.51 10.72 4.74
N ASP A 125 -14.47 10.84 5.65
CA ASP A 125 -15.90 10.79 5.31
C ASP A 125 -16.35 11.99 4.44
N LYS A 126 -15.54 13.06 4.33
CA LYS A 126 -15.81 14.22 3.48
C LYS A 126 -15.31 14.06 2.04
N ILE A 127 -14.53 13.01 1.73
CA ILE A 127 -13.93 12.75 0.41
C ILE A 127 -14.92 12.02 -0.52
#